data_AF-C1D2I9-F1
#
_entry.id   AF-C1D2I9-F1
#
_cell.length_a   1.000
_cell.length_b   1.000
_cell.length_c   1.000
_cell.angle_alpha   90.00
_cell.angle_beta   90.00
_cell.angle_gamma   90.00
#
_symmetry.space_group_name_H-M   'P 1'
#
loop_
_entity.id
_entity.type
_entity.pdbx_description
1 polymer ?
#
loop_
_entity_poly.entity_id
_entity_poly.type
_entity_poly.pdbx_seq_one_letter_code
_entity_poly.pdbx_strand_id
1 'polypeptide(L)'
;MMRLTDQQWTVLAPLLPRPVKRTRRGRTRQPDREVLEGILWILRTGAQWDALPKGEYPSKTTCHDRFQEWNEQNVFPTVLSALYELGEEEHLLDLREAFIDGTFSPAKKGARTSGQQKRAKAPR
;
A
#
# COMPACT_ATOMS: atom_id res chain seq x y z
N MET A 1 11.31 -7.06 -8.81
CA MET A 1 9.89 -7.33 -8.56
C MET A 1 9.75 -7.84 -7.12
N MET A 2 8.79 -7.34 -6.35
CA MET A 2 8.60 -7.71 -4.93
C MET A 2 7.55 -8.80 -4.80
N ARG A 3 7.89 -9.91 -4.14
CA ARG A 3 6.99 -11.02 -3.78
C ARG A 3 7.38 -11.51 -2.39
N LEU A 4 6.38 -11.73 -1.53
CA LEU A 4 6.60 -12.27 -0.19
C LEU A 4 6.55 -13.80 -0.26
N THR A 5 7.43 -14.48 0.45
CA THR A 5 7.32 -15.92 0.65
C THR A 5 6.14 -16.25 1.57
N ASP A 6 5.64 -17.49 1.54
CA ASP A 6 4.54 -17.89 2.44
C ASP A 6 4.95 -17.80 3.92
N GLN A 7 6.23 -18.04 4.22
CA GLN A 7 6.79 -17.90 5.56
C GLN A 7 6.77 -16.43 6.01
N GLN A 8 7.24 -15.51 5.16
CA GLN A 8 7.18 -14.08 5.44
C GLN A 8 5.73 -13.62 5.61
N TRP A 9 4.84 -14.06 4.71
CA TRP A 9 3.43 -13.70 4.77
C TRP A 9 2.75 -14.18 6.05
N THR A 10 3.10 -15.37 6.56
CA THR A 10 2.55 -15.91 7.80
C THR A 10 2.87 -15.01 9.00
N VAL A 11 4.05 -14.37 9.00
CA VAL A 11 4.46 -13.43 10.05
C VAL A 11 3.81 -12.06 9.85
N LEU A 12 3.67 -11.61 8.60
CA LEU A 12 3.16 -10.26 8.29
C LEU A 12 1.64 -10.14 8.33
N ALA A 13 0.91 -11.16 7.86
CA ALA A 13 -0.54 -11.16 7.81
C ALA A 13 -1.21 -10.78 9.14
N PRO A 14 -0.79 -11.27 10.33
CA PRO A 14 -1.41 -10.88 11.59
C PRO A 14 -1.09 -9.45 12.04
N LEU A 15 -0.05 -8.82 11.48
CA LEU A 15 0.32 -7.43 11.78
C LEU A 15 -0.55 -6.44 11.00
N LEU A 16 -1.21 -6.89 9.94
CA LEU A 16 -2.11 -6.05 9.15
C LEU A 16 -3.45 -5.88 9.87
N PRO A 17 -4.03 -4.67 9.83
CA PRO A 17 -5.30 -4.41 10.47
C PRO A 17 -6.39 -5.23 9.78
N ARG A 18 -7.29 -5.78 10.60
CA ARG A 18 -8.37 -6.60 10.09
C ARG A 18 -9.25 -5.75 9.16
N PRO A 19 -9.63 -6.28 7.99
CA PRO A 19 -10.52 -5.57 7.09
C PRO A 19 -11.81 -5.19 7.83
N VAL A 20 -12.10 -3.89 7.89
CA VAL A 20 -13.40 -3.42 8.37
C VAL A 20 -14.46 -4.02 7.46
N LYS A 21 -15.34 -4.87 8.02
CA LYS A 21 -16.44 -5.49 7.28
C LYS A 21 -17.33 -4.39 6.71
N ARG A 22 -17.21 -4.09 5.42
CA ARG A 22 -18.11 -3.13 4.77
C ARG A 22 -19.46 -3.79 4.61
N THR A 23 -20.49 -3.20 5.20
CA THR A 23 -21.88 -3.69 5.22
C THR A 23 -22.60 -3.57 3.88
N ARG A 24 -21.94 -3.07 2.81
CA ARG A 24 -22.58 -2.73 1.53
C ARG A 24 -21.92 -3.47 0.38
N ARG A 25 -22.74 -3.95 -0.57
CA ARG A 25 -22.36 -4.55 -1.87
C ARG A 25 -21.36 -3.65 -2.61
N GLY A 26 -20.08 -3.86 -2.37
CA GLY A 26 -18.97 -3.17 -3.02
C GLY A 26 -18.06 -4.19 -3.69
N ARG A 27 -17.14 -3.69 -4.52
CA ARG A 27 -16.11 -4.52 -5.17
C ARG A 27 -15.36 -5.34 -4.12
N THR A 28 -15.18 -6.62 -4.37
CA THR A 28 -14.42 -7.54 -3.50
C THR A 28 -13.08 -6.91 -3.15
N ARG A 29 -12.76 -6.89 -1.86
CA ARG A 29 -11.48 -6.37 -1.37
C ARG A 29 -10.37 -7.22 -1.95
N GLN A 30 -9.40 -6.58 -2.59
CA GLN A 30 -8.21 -7.27 -3.10
C GLN A 30 -7.45 -7.91 -1.92
N PRO A 31 -6.79 -9.05 -2.14
CA PRO A 31 -6.05 -9.75 -1.09
C PRO A 31 -4.92 -8.86 -0.57
N ASP A 32 -4.79 -8.80 0.76
CA ASP A 32 -3.84 -7.89 1.40
C ASP A 32 -2.39 -8.19 1.04
N ARG A 33 -2.06 -9.45 0.75
CA ARG A 33 -0.72 -9.87 0.32
C ARG A 33 -0.29 -9.16 -0.96
N GLU A 34 -1.10 -9.26 -2.00
CA GLU A 34 -0.79 -8.65 -3.31
C GLU A 34 -0.71 -7.12 -3.20
N VAL A 35 -1.56 -6.54 -2.36
CA VAL A 35 -1.53 -5.09 -2.11
C VAL A 35 -0.25 -4.70 -1.35
N LEU A 36 0.12 -5.44 -0.31
CA LEU A 36 1.35 -5.21 0.45
C LEU A 36 2.59 -5.37 -0.42
N GLU A 37 2.65 -6.40 -1.27
CA GLU A 37 3.74 -6.60 -2.23
C GLU A 37 3.90 -5.40 -3.17
N GLY A 38 2.79 -4.87 -3.70
CA GLY A 38 2.81 -3.68 -4.56
C GLY A 38 3.25 -2.41 -3.82
N ILE A 39 2.83 -2.24 -2.57
CA ILE A 39 3.26 -1.13 -1.71
C ILE A 39 4.76 -1.24 -1.41
N LEU A 40 5.23 -2.42 -1.00
CA LEU A 40 6.64 -2.67 -0.72
C LEU A 40 7.52 -2.46 -1.97
N TRP A 41 7.01 -2.79 -3.15
CA TRP A 41 7.71 -2.46 -4.40
C TRP A 41 7.89 -0.96 -4.60
N ILE A 42 6.85 -0.16 -4.36
CA ILE A 42 6.91 1.31 -4.42
C ILE A 42 7.90 1.85 -3.38
N LEU A 43 7.80 1.39 -2.14
CA LEU A 43 8.67 1.84 -1.06
C LEU A 43 10.14 1.47 -1.31
N ARG A 44 10.41 0.30 -1.89
CA ARG A 44 11.76 -0.16 -2.22
C ARG A 44 12.36 0.60 -3.41
N THR A 45 11.54 0.97 -4.39
CA THR A 45 12.03 1.59 -5.63
C THR A 45 11.99 3.12 -5.60
N GLY A 46 11.25 3.72 -4.67
CA GLY A 46 10.94 5.15 -4.66
C GLY A 46 10.12 5.60 -5.88
N ALA A 47 9.59 4.66 -6.67
CA ALA A 47 8.89 4.95 -7.90
C ALA A 47 7.53 5.61 -7.65
N GLN A 48 7.06 6.39 -8.62
CA GLN A 48 5.70 6.94 -8.56
C GLN A 48 4.66 5.81 -8.64
N TRP A 49 3.50 5.99 -8.01
CA TRP A 49 2.38 5.03 -8.07
C TRP A 49 1.94 4.68 -9.51
N ASP A 50 2.15 5.58 -10.46
CA ASP A 50 1.86 5.36 -11.88
C ASP A 50 2.80 4.37 -12.56
N ALA A 51 4.00 4.19 -12.01
CA ALA A 51 5.00 3.24 -12.48
C ALA A 51 4.78 1.83 -11.94
N LEU A 52 3.77 1.62 -11.08
CA LEU A 52 3.45 0.30 -10.54
C LEU A 52 3.17 -0.68 -11.71
N PRO A 53 3.92 -1.81 -11.80
CA PRO A 53 3.76 -2.77 -12.88
C PRO A 53 2.33 -3.30 -13.01
N LYS A 54 1.70 -3.03 -14.16
CA LYS A 54 0.31 -3.43 -14.43
C LYS A 54 0.27 -4.95 -14.68
N GLY A 55 -0.70 -5.63 -14.06
CA GLY A 55 -0.89 -7.08 -14.19
C GLY A 55 -0.13 -7.92 -13.17
N GLU A 56 0.87 -7.34 -12.50
CA GLU A 56 1.64 -7.98 -11.43
C GLU A 56 1.05 -7.72 -10.04
N TYR A 57 0.52 -6.50 -9.87
CA TYR A 57 -0.04 -5.99 -8.63
C TYR A 57 -1.48 -5.51 -8.83
N PRO A 58 -2.25 -5.36 -7.74
CA PRO A 58 -3.53 -4.68 -7.76
C PRO A 58 -3.39 -3.25 -8.31
N SER A 59 -4.52 -2.66 -8.70
CA SER A 59 -4.49 -1.32 -9.29
C SER A 59 -3.79 -0.31 -8.38
N LYS A 60 -3.02 0.63 -8.96
CA LYS A 60 -2.32 1.70 -8.23
C LYS A 60 -3.22 2.40 -7.20
N THR A 61 -4.49 2.64 -7.56
CA THR A 61 -5.48 3.27 -6.67
C THR A 61 -5.77 2.38 -5.46
N THR A 62 -5.93 1.08 -5.66
CA THR A 62 -6.12 0.13 -4.54
C THR A 62 -4.92 0.09 -3.61
N CYS A 63 -3.70 0.05 -4.17
CA CYS A 63 -2.48 0.04 -3.37
C CYS A 63 -2.30 1.36 -2.61
N HIS A 64 -2.53 2.49 -3.25
CA HIS A 64 -2.43 3.80 -2.63
C HIS A 64 -3.47 4.02 -1.52
N ASP A 65 -4.75 3.69 -1.77
CA ASP A 65 -5.80 3.81 -0.75
C ASP A 65 -5.49 2.93 0.47
N ARG A 66 -4.99 1.71 0.23
CA ARG A 66 -4.59 0.78 1.30
C ARG A 66 -3.34 1.25 2.03
N PHE A 67 -2.39 1.86 1.31
CA PHE A 67 -1.21 2.48 1.92
C PHE A 67 -1.63 3.59 2.90
N GLN A 68 -2.54 4.48 2.50
CA GLN A 68 -3.05 5.52 3.40
C GLN A 68 -3.75 4.93 4.63
N GLU A 69 -4.64 3.95 4.43
CA GLU A 69 -5.35 3.24 5.51
C GLU A 69 -4.39 2.61 6.54
N TRP A 70 -3.30 1.99 6.06
CA TRP A 70 -2.30 1.34 6.90
C TRP A 70 -1.29 2.32 7.51
N ASN A 71 -1.02 3.43 6.83
CA ASN A 71 -0.16 4.48 7.34
C ASN A 71 -0.80 5.20 8.53
N GLU A 72 -2.09 5.53 8.42
CA GLU A 72 -2.86 6.11 9.54
C GLU A 72 -2.91 5.19 10.77
N GLN A 73 -2.83 3.88 10.55
CA GLN A 73 -2.81 2.87 11.60
C GLN A 73 -1.39 2.48 12.07
N ASN A 74 -0.35 3.18 11.59
CA ASN A 74 1.05 2.91 11.93
C ASN A 74 1.48 1.44 11.70
N VAL A 75 0.97 0.81 10.64
CA VAL A 75 1.23 -0.60 10.32
C VAL A 75 2.66 -0.81 9.80
N PHE A 76 3.17 0.13 9.00
CA PHE A 76 4.44 -0.03 8.30
C PHE A 76 5.67 -0.16 9.21
N PRO A 77 5.85 0.62 10.29
CA PRO A 77 6.98 0.42 11.19
C PRO A 77 7.08 -1.01 11.72
N THR A 78 5.95 -1.62 12.10
CA THR A 78 5.90 -3.00 12.60
C THR A 78 6.16 -4.02 11.51
N VAL A 79 5.56 -3.84 10.32
CA VAL A 79 5.77 -4.72 9.17
C VAL A 79 7.23 -4.70 8.70
N LEU A 80 7.84 -3.51 8.64
CA LEU A 80 9.24 -3.35 8.24
C LEU A 80 10.20 -3.95 9.26
N SER A 81 9.93 -3.79 10.56
CA SER A 81 10.70 -4.44 11.63
C SER A 81 10.64 -5.96 11.50
N ALA A 82 9.45 -6.52 11.33
CA ALA A 82 9.26 -7.97 11.19
C ALA A 82 9.97 -8.52 9.93
N LEU A 83 9.94 -7.77 8.83
CA LEU A 83 10.70 -8.11 7.62
C LEU A 83 12.21 -8.12 7.86
N TYR A 84 12.73 -7.15 8.62
CA TYR A 84 14.15 -7.06 8.97
C TYR A 84 14.60 -8.27 9.82
N GLU A 85 13.81 -8.63 10.83
CA GLU A 85 14.08 -9.78 11.70
C GLU A 85 14.02 -11.14 10.96
N LEU A 86 13.32 -11.21 9.82
CA LEU A 86 13.24 -12.41 8.99
C LEU A 86 14.48 -12.64 8.10
N GLY A 87 15.53 -11.83 8.24
CA GLY A 87 16.82 -12.06 7.58
C GLY A 87 16.95 -11.43 6.19
N GLU A 88 16.13 -10.43 5.89
CA GLU A 88 16.26 -9.60 4.68
C GLU A 88 17.22 -8.41 4.94
N GLU A 89 18.35 -8.65 5.62
CA GLU A 89 19.34 -7.61 5.97
C GLU A 89 19.90 -6.89 4.74
N GLU A 90 19.96 -7.55 3.59
CA GLU A 90 20.60 -7.00 2.37
C GLU A 90 19.72 -6.04 1.55
N HIS A 91 18.42 -5.89 1.85
CA HIS A 91 17.51 -5.18 0.93
C HIS A 91 16.40 -4.33 1.58
N LEU A 92 16.38 -4.20 2.92
CA LEU A 92 15.36 -3.44 3.65
C LEU A 92 15.84 -2.11 4.23
N LEU A 93 17.15 -1.85 4.23
CA LEU A 93 17.74 -0.64 4.81
C LEU A 93 17.23 0.65 4.13
N ASP A 94 16.83 0.59 2.86
CA ASP A 94 16.18 1.70 2.14
C ASP A 94 14.75 2.00 2.64
N LEU A 95 14.03 1.03 3.21
CA LEU A 95 12.60 1.22 3.54
C LEU A 95 12.38 2.10 4.77
N ARG A 96 13.33 2.08 5.72
CA ARG A 96 13.26 2.93 6.91
C ARG A 96 13.58 4.39 6.57
N GLU A 97 14.53 4.61 5.65
CA GLU A 97 14.91 5.94 5.17
C GLU A 97 13.86 6.51 4.19
N ALA A 98 13.37 5.70 3.25
CA ALA A 98 12.31 6.07 2.32
C ALA A 98 10.96 6.35 3.01
N PHE A 99 10.69 5.72 4.17
CA PHE A 99 9.51 6.04 4.98
C PHE A 99 9.63 7.39 5.70
N ILE A 100 10.84 7.77 6.14
CA ILE A 100 11.08 9.06 6.80
C ILE A 100 11.09 10.21 5.78
N ASP A 101 11.73 10.04 4.62
CA ASP A 101 11.72 11.04 3.53
C ASP A 101 10.36 11.08 2.81
N GLY A 102 9.66 9.95 2.76
CA GLY A 102 8.29 9.78 2.28
C GLY A 102 7.21 10.30 3.24
N THR A 103 7.53 11.15 4.22
CA THR A 103 6.54 12.12 4.73
C THR A 103 6.11 12.94 3.53
N PHE A 104 5.11 12.45 2.80
CA PHE A 104 4.45 13.12 1.68
C PHE A 104 3.86 14.41 2.23
N SER A 105 4.69 15.45 2.33
CA SER A 105 4.23 16.81 2.49
C SER A 105 3.31 17.05 1.30
N PRO A 106 2.00 17.26 1.50
CA PRO A 106 1.12 17.55 0.39
C PRO A 106 1.74 18.73 -0.33
N ALA A 107 2.05 18.56 -1.62
CA ALA A 107 2.67 19.60 -2.42
C ALA A 107 1.90 20.91 -2.18
N LYS A 108 2.58 21.93 -1.66
CA LYS A 108 2.01 23.26 -1.43
C LYS A 108 1.70 23.94 -2.77
N LYS A 109 0.64 23.48 -3.42
CA LYS A 109 -0.09 24.22 -4.45
C LYS A 109 -1.56 23.85 -4.34
N GLY A 110 -2.31 24.79 -3.79
CA GLY A 110 -3.64 24.57 -3.26
C GLY A 110 -4.66 24.11 -4.30
N ALA A 111 -5.49 23.17 -3.88
CA ALA A 111 -6.88 23.09 -4.29
C ALA A 111 -7.68 22.54 -3.11
N ARG A 112 -8.47 23.39 -2.45
CA ARG A 112 -9.52 22.97 -1.50
C ARG A 112 -10.72 22.49 -2.29
N THR A 113 -10.57 21.44 -3.08
CA THR A 113 -11.69 20.76 -3.72
C THR A 113 -11.32 19.30 -3.92
N SER A 114 -11.84 18.45 -3.04
CA SER A 114 -12.02 17.04 -3.37
C SER A 114 -12.89 16.99 -4.62
N GLY A 115 -12.28 16.74 -5.77
CA GLY A 115 -13.00 16.59 -7.03
C GLY A 115 -13.96 15.42 -6.88
N GLN A 116 -15.25 15.71 -6.83
CA GLN A 116 -16.31 14.70 -6.90
C GLN A 116 -15.99 13.73 -8.03
N GLN A 117 -15.76 12.46 -7.68
CA GLN A 117 -15.68 11.39 -8.67
C GLN A 117 -17.01 11.38 -9.43
N LYS A 118 -16.97 11.71 -10.73
CA LYS A 118 -18.12 11.63 -11.62
C LYS A 118 -18.62 10.19 -11.64
N ARG A 119 -19.70 9.91 -10.90
CA ARG A 119 -20.53 8.73 -11.14
C ARG A 119 -21.05 8.82 -12.57
N ALA A 120 -20.73 7.79 -13.33
CA ALA A 120 -21.12 7.62 -14.71
C ALA A 120 -22.62 7.80 -14.92
N LYS A 121 -22.95 8.46 -16.03
CA LYS A 121 -24.29 8.64 -16.60
C LYS A 121 -24.57 7.48 -17.55
N ALA A 122 -25.69 6.77 -17.37
CA ALA A 122 -26.31 5.91 -18.41
C ALA A 122 -27.66 5.34 -17.90
N PRO A 123 -28.56 4.89 -18.80
CA PRO A 123 -29.09 5.53 -20.02
C PRO A 123 -30.63 5.71 -19.94
N ARG A 124 -31.25 6.10 -21.07
CA ARG A 124 -32.65 6.54 -21.27
C ARG A 124 -33.72 5.67 -20.64
#